data_AF-A0AAF3J465-F1
#
_entry.id   AF-A0AAF3J465-F1
#
_cell.length_a   1.000
_cell.length_b   1.000
_cell.length_c   1.000
_cell.angle_alpha   90.00
_cell.angle_beta   90.00
_cell.angle_gamma   90.00
#
_symmetry.space_group_name_H-M   'P 1'
#
loop_
_entity.id
_entity.type
_entity.pdbx_description
1 polymer ?
#
loop_
_entity_poly.entity_id
_entity_poly.type
_entity_poly.pdbx_seq_one_letter_code
_entity_poly.pdbx_strand_id
1 'polypeptide(L)'
;MVSTRSLSWTCVLVQLVLSCACLLGSLGVIAAILQSKSIYPERDGTPSIEWWLLSLLCLFMIGASILAMFGLAAKNTQLIVPHIVLLGLCSVFVGWCLYLVFSQADPSNFNWWLSLGALSTAEIFVGISLLLEVKVALTVT
;
A
#
# COMPACT_ATOMS: atom_id res chain seq x y z
N MET A 1 -6.38 -4.02 -28.76
CA MET A 1 -7.03 -4.26 -27.45
C MET A 1 -5.96 -4.68 -26.45
N VAL A 2 -5.80 -3.95 -25.34
CA VAL A 2 -4.89 -4.37 -24.26
C VAL A 2 -5.54 -5.53 -23.52
N SER A 3 -4.85 -6.66 -23.40
CA SER A 3 -5.34 -7.82 -22.65
C SER A 3 -5.39 -7.50 -21.15
N THR A 4 -6.41 -7.99 -20.44
CA THR A 4 -6.53 -7.89 -18.97
C THR A 4 -5.26 -8.37 -18.25
N ARG A 5 -4.56 -9.37 -18.81
CA ARG A 5 -3.28 -9.87 -18.30
C ARG A 5 -2.16 -8.84 -18.41
N SER A 6 -2.06 -8.15 -19.55
CA SER A 6 -1.07 -7.07 -19.73
C SER A 6 -1.33 -5.92 -18.76
N LEU A 7 -2.61 -5.55 -18.58
CA LEU A 7 -3.02 -4.53 -17.62
C LEU A 7 -2.67 -4.92 -16.17
N SER A 8 -2.97 -6.16 -15.77
CA SER A 8 -2.62 -6.67 -14.43
C SER A 8 -1.11 -6.67 -14.21
N TRP A 9 -0.32 -7.01 -15.23
CA TRP A 9 1.14 -7.02 -15.13
C TRP A 9 1.71 -5.62 -14.89
N THR A 10 1.20 -4.62 -15.62
CA THR A 10 1.57 -3.21 -15.38
C THR A 10 1.13 -2.72 -14.01
N CYS A 11 -0.04 -3.18 -13.53
CA CYS A 11 -0.57 -2.78 -12.23
C CYS A 11 0.31 -3.30 -11.09
N VAL A 12 0.66 -4.60 -11.13
CA VAL A 12 1.56 -5.24 -10.16
C VAL A 12 2.96 -4.57 -10.18
N LEU A 13 3.46 -4.17 -11.35
CA LEU A 13 4.74 -3.42 -11.45
C LEU A 13 4.66 -2.06 -10.77
N VAL A 14 3.59 -1.29 -11.02
CA VAL A 14 3.40 0.01 -10.37
C VAL A 14 3.26 -0.16 -8.84
N GLN A 15 2.52 -1.17 -8.39
CA GLN A 15 2.39 -1.48 -6.97
C GLN A 15 3.71 -1.88 -6.32
N LEU A 16 4.56 -2.65 -7.02
CA LEU A 16 5.88 -3.00 -6.53
C LEU A 16 6.73 -1.73 -6.31
N VAL A 17 6.74 -0.83 -7.28
CA VAL A 17 7.49 0.45 -7.18
C VAL A 17 6.96 1.31 -6.04
N LEU A 18 5.63 1.45 -5.93
CA LEU A 18 4.99 2.21 -4.85
C LEU A 18 5.28 1.58 -3.48
N SER A 19 5.23 0.26 -3.35
CA SER A 19 5.52 -0.44 -2.09
C SER A 19 6.97 -0.24 -1.65
N CYS A 20 7.92 -0.25 -2.59
CA CYS A 20 9.31 0.09 -2.32
C CYS A 20 9.47 1.55 -1.86
N ALA A 21 8.81 2.49 -2.53
CA ALA A 21 8.84 3.90 -2.16
C ALA A 21 8.24 4.13 -0.75
N CYS A 22 7.10 3.50 -0.44
CA CYS A 22 6.46 3.55 0.87
C CYS A 22 7.32 2.89 1.97
N LEU A 23 8.01 1.79 1.67
CA LEU A 23 8.94 1.15 2.59
C LEU A 23 10.10 2.08 2.96
N LEU A 24 10.75 2.68 1.96
CA LEU A 24 11.85 3.61 2.17
C LEU A 24 11.38 4.88 2.89
N GLY A 25 10.20 5.39 2.54
CA GLY A 25 9.60 6.55 3.20
C GLY A 25 9.29 6.28 4.67
N SER A 26 8.64 5.15 4.99
CA SER A 26 8.30 4.78 6.37
C SER A 26 9.55 4.53 7.22
N LEU A 27 10.54 3.81 6.69
CA LEU A 27 11.82 3.61 7.39
C LEU A 27 12.59 4.93 7.58
N GLY A 28 12.51 5.84 6.60
CA GLY A 28 13.08 7.19 6.72
C GLY A 28 12.46 7.99 7.85
N VAL A 29 11.13 7.94 8.00
CA VAL A 29 10.42 8.59 9.12
C VAL A 29 10.80 7.95 10.45
N ILE A 30 10.83 6.62 10.53
CA ILE A 30 11.26 5.90 11.74
C ILE A 30 12.69 6.29 12.12
N ALA A 31 13.62 6.30 11.16
CA ALA A 31 15.01 6.68 11.39
C ALA A 31 15.14 8.14 11.87
N ALA A 32 14.39 9.06 11.24
CA ALA A 32 14.37 10.47 11.64
C ALA A 32 13.88 10.65 13.08
N ILE A 33 12.82 9.93 13.47
CA ILE A 33 12.27 9.97 14.83
C ILE A 33 13.28 9.40 15.83
N LEU A 34 13.87 8.24 15.55
CA LEU A 34 14.86 7.59 16.42
C LEU A 34 16.16 8.39 16.58
N GLN A 35 16.56 9.14 15.55
CA GLN A 35 17.77 9.97 15.58
C GLN A 35 17.51 11.40 16.08
N SER A 36 16.25 11.83 16.17
CA SER A 36 15.91 13.15 16.69
C SER A 36 16.18 13.21 18.19
N LYS A 37 17.29 13.85 18.58
CA LYS A 37 17.57 14.17 19.98
C LYS A 37 16.64 15.31 20.38
N SER A 38 15.52 14.99 21.03
CA SER A 38 14.54 16.01 21.39
C SER A 38 15.11 16.90 22.52
N ILE A 39 14.84 18.22 22.43
CA ILE A 39 15.18 19.20 23.48
C ILE A 39 14.22 19.07 24.68
N TYR A 40 13.14 18.29 24.55
CA TYR A 40 12.08 18.13 25.54
C TYR A 40 11.99 16.67 26.02
N PRO A 41 12.50 16.34 27.21
CA PRO A 41 12.66 14.96 27.70
C PRO A 41 11.34 14.18 27.87
N GLU A 42 10.18 14.85 27.86
CA GLU A 42 8.87 14.18 27.90
C GLU A 42 8.37 13.71 26.52
N ARG A 43 9.08 14.10 25.46
CA ARG A 43 8.78 13.76 24.07
C ARG A 43 9.90 12.92 23.47
N ASP A 44 10.41 11.98 24.26
CA ASP A 44 11.30 10.92 23.76
C ASP A 44 10.50 10.10 22.74
N GLY A 45 10.75 10.43 21.47
CA GLY A 45 9.95 10.06 20.31
C GLY A 45 10.10 8.58 20.02
N THR A 46 9.28 7.75 20.66
CA THR A 46 9.05 6.40 20.14
C THR A 46 8.26 6.53 18.84
N PRO A 47 8.75 6.01 17.71
CA PRO A 47 7.98 6.01 16.46
C PRO A 47 6.63 5.32 16.67
N SER A 48 5.56 5.91 16.13
CA SER A 48 4.22 5.32 16.30
C SER A 48 4.17 3.92 15.69
N ILE A 49 3.37 3.06 16.30
CA ILE A 49 3.19 1.66 15.87
C ILE A 49 2.70 1.58 14.41
N GLU A 50 1.96 2.58 13.96
CA GLU A 50 1.45 2.70 12.59
C GLU A 50 2.57 2.70 11.53
N TRP A 51 3.69 3.40 11.79
CA TRP A 51 4.81 3.43 10.84
C TRP A 51 5.51 2.08 10.73
N TRP A 52 5.62 1.34 11.84
CA TRP A 52 6.16 -0.02 11.84
C TRP A 52 5.26 -0.99 11.10
N LEU A 53 3.95 -0.93 11.34
CA LEU A 53 2.96 -1.74 10.64
C LEU A 53 2.95 -1.45 9.13
N LEU A 54 3.04 -0.19 8.73
CA LEU A 54 3.13 0.21 7.34
C LEU A 54 4.39 -0.36 6.67
N SER A 55 5.54 -0.24 7.33
CA SER A 55 6.82 -0.78 6.82
C SER A 55 6.75 -2.30 6.63
N LEU A 56 6.21 -3.02 7.61
CA LEU A 56 6.03 -4.46 7.56
C LEU A 56 5.04 -4.88 6.45
N LEU A 57 3.91 -4.16 6.31
CA LEU A 57 2.94 -4.38 5.24
C LEU A 57 3.57 -4.20 3.86
N CYS A 58 4.35 -3.12 3.65
CA CYS A 58 5.04 -2.87 2.39
C CYS A 58 6.03 -3.99 2.04
N LEU A 59 6.73 -4.56 3.03
CA LEU A 59 7.65 -5.67 2.81
C LEU A 59 6.91 -6.93 2.33
N PHE A 60 5.78 -7.26 2.95
CA PHE A 60 4.95 -8.38 2.51
C PHE A 60 4.34 -8.15 1.12
N MET A 61 3.90 -6.92 0.82
CA MET A 61 3.41 -6.54 -0.50
C MET A 61 4.48 -6.75 -1.58
N ILE A 62 5.72 -6.32 -1.34
CA ILE A 62 6.83 -6.54 -2.29
C ILE A 62 7.01 -8.03 -2.60
N GLY A 63 7.06 -8.88 -1.57
CA GLY A 63 7.19 -10.33 -1.74
C GLY A 63 6.02 -10.93 -2.53
N ALA A 64 4.80 -10.52 -2.20
CA ALA A 64 3.60 -11.00 -2.89
C ALA A 64 3.51 -10.49 -4.33
N SER A 65 3.94 -9.26 -4.63
CA SER A 65 3.96 -8.73 -6.00
C SER A 65 4.95 -9.51 -6.87
N ILE A 66 6.12 -9.89 -6.33
CA ILE A 66 7.08 -10.75 -7.05
C ILE A 66 6.45 -12.12 -7.34
N LEU A 67 5.80 -12.75 -6.35
CA LEU A 67 5.07 -14.00 -6.53
C LEU A 67 3.95 -13.88 -7.57
N ALA A 68 3.19 -12.80 -7.55
CA ALA A 68 2.14 -12.53 -8.52
C ALA A 68 2.69 -12.37 -9.94
N MET A 69 3.85 -11.71 -10.12
CA MET A 69 4.52 -11.64 -11.43
C MET A 69 4.92 -13.03 -11.94
N PHE A 70 5.47 -13.89 -11.08
CA PHE A 70 5.77 -15.28 -11.45
C PHE A 70 4.50 -16.07 -11.76
N GLY A 71 3.43 -15.91 -10.98
CA GLY A 71 2.12 -16.54 -11.24
C GLY A 71 1.52 -16.11 -12.58
N LEU A 72 1.58 -14.81 -12.87
CA LEU A 72 1.17 -14.24 -14.15
C LEU A 72 2.02 -14.74 -15.31
N ALA A 73 3.33 -14.97 -15.14
CA ALA A 73 4.21 -15.51 -16.17
C ALA A 73 3.94 -17.01 -16.42
N ALA A 74 3.87 -17.80 -15.35
CA ALA A 74 3.68 -19.26 -15.38
C ALA A 74 2.23 -19.69 -15.67
N LYS A 75 1.29 -18.74 -15.78
CA LYS A 75 -0.17 -19.01 -15.87
C LYS A 75 -0.70 -19.85 -14.70
N ASN A 76 -0.08 -19.72 -13.53
CA ASN A 76 -0.50 -20.44 -12.34
C ASN A 76 -1.23 -19.50 -11.39
N THR A 77 -2.55 -19.63 -11.35
CA THR A 77 -3.45 -18.79 -10.55
C THR A 77 -3.16 -18.88 -9.04
N GLN A 78 -2.67 -20.02 -8.55
CA GLN A 78 -2.41 -20.21 -7.11
C GLN A 78 -1.34 -19.27 -6.56
N LEU A 79 -0.39 -18.85 -7.41
CA LEU A 79 0.67 -17.91 -7.03
C LEU A 79 0.19 -16.45 -6.99
N ILE A 80 -0.98 -16.14 -7.54
CA ILE A 80 -1.58 -14.79 -7.54
C ILE A 80 -2.46 -14.58 -6.29
N VAL A 81 -3.05 -15.66 -5.76
CA VAL A 81 -3.90 -15.62 -4.55
C VAL A 81 -3.28 -14.88 -3.36
N PRO A 82 -2.02 -15.12 -2.94
CA PRO A 82 -1.45 -14.41 -1.79
C PRO A 82 -1.41 -12.89 -2.00
N HIS A 83 -1.20 -12.44 -3.24
CA HIS A 83 -1.19 -11.02 -3.59
C HIS A 83 -2.60 -10.41 -3.53
N ILE A 84 -3.62 -11.12 -4.01
CA ILE A 84 -5.03 -10.68 -3.90
C ILE A 84 -5.43 -10.50 -2.43
N VAL A 85 -5.05 -11.43 -1.56
CA VAL A 85 -5.37 -11.35 -0.12
C VAL A 85 -4.68 -10.14 0.52
N LEU A 86 -3.40 -9.93 0.23
CA LEU A 86 -2.63 -8.79 0.72
C LEU A 86 -3.16 -7.45 0.19
N LEU A 87 -3.60 -7.41 -1.07
CA LEU A 87 -4.31 -6.27 -1.65
C LEU A 87 -5.59 -5.92 -0.90
N GLY A 88 -6.39 -6.93 -0.53
CA GLY A 88 -7.60 -6.73 0.27
C GLY A 88 -7.31 -6.23 1.68
N LEU A 89 -6.24 -6.71 2.32
CA LEU A 89 -5.81 -6.19 3.62
C LEU A 89 -5.33 -4.74 3.51
N CYS A 90 -4.60 -4.42 2.43
CA CYS A 90 -4.11 -3.07 2.16
C CYS A 90 -5.26 -2.08 1.93
N SER A 91 -6.31 -2.45 1.18
CA SER A 91 -7.48 -1.58 0.99
C SER A 91 -8.23 -1.34 2.30
N VAL A 92 -8.38 -2.36 3.15
CA VAL A 92 -9.01 -2.17 4.47
C VAL A 92 -8.18 -1.22 5.34
N PHE A 93 -6.84 -1.34 5.31
CA PHE A 93 -5.95 -0.46 6.06
C PHE A 93 -6.00 1.00 5.55
N VAL A 94 -5.94 1.21 4.23
CA VAL A 94 -6.02 2.55 3.63
C VAL A 94 -7.41 3.16 3.87
N GLY A 95 -8.49 2.38 3.75
CA GLY A 95 -9.85 2.79 4.10
C GLY A 95 -9.98 3.19 5.57
N TRP A 96 -9.33 2.49 6.49
CA TRP A 96 -9.27 2.87 7.90
C TRP A 96 -8.53 4.20 8.10
N CYS A 97 -7.39 4.39 7.45
CA CYS A 97 -6.66 5.67 7.48
C CYS A 97 -7.49 6.83 6.91
N LEU A 98 -8.23 6.59 5.81
CA LEU A 98 -9.18 7.56 5.26
C LEU A 98 -10.27 7.93 6.26
N TYR A 99 -10.85 6.94 6.94
CA TYR A 99 -11.83 7.17 7.98
C TYR A 99 -11.27 8.04 9.12
N LEU A 100 -10.04 7.78 9.57
CA LEU A 100 -9.39 8.59 10.61
C LEU A 100 -9.18 10.04 10.15
N VAL A 101 -8.65 10.26 8.94
CA VAL A 101 -8.46 11.60 8.38
C VAL A 101 -9.79 12.33 8.24
N PHE A 102 -10.85 11.62 7.83
CA PHE A 102 -12.18 12.20 7.70
C PHE A 102 -12.81 12.52 9.06
N SER A 103 -12.59 11.68 10.08
CA SER A 103 -13.08 11.91 11.45
C SER A 103 -12.44 13.13 12.12
N GLN A 104 -11.20 13.46 11.74
CA GLN A 104 -10.46 14.65 12.18
C GLN A 104 -10.54 15.77 11.12
N ALA A 105 -11.73 16.01 10.58
CA ALA A 105 -11.93 16.99 9.52
C ALA A 105 -11.49 18.40 9.94
N ASP A 106 -10.42 18.89 9.32
CA ASP A 106 -9.97 20.28 9.42
C ASP A 106 -9.84 20.90 8.03
N PRO A 107 -10.94 21.39 7.45
CA PRO A 107 -10.97 21.87 6.07
C PRO A 107 -10.15 23.16 5.86
N SER A 108 -9.73 23.82 6.95
CA SER A 108 -8.88 25.00 6.91
C SER A 108 -7.40 24.66 6.64
N ASN A 109 -7.01 23.41 6.87
CA ASN A 109 -5.64 22.96 6.80
C ASN A 109 -5.33 22.34 5.43
N PHE A 110 -4.37 22.91 4.70
CA PHE A 110 -3.94 22.38 3.40
C PHE A 110 -3.41 20.93 3.49
N ASN A 111 -2.75 20.58 4.60
CA ASN A 111 -2.21 19.23 4.80
C ASN A 111 -3.32 18.17 4.92
N TRP A 112 -4.49 18.56 5.41
CA TRP A 112 -5.65 17.68 5.49
C TRP A 112 -6.14 17.32 4.08
N TRP A 113 -6.29 18.32 3.20
CA TRP A 113 -6.67 18.12 1.80
C TRP A 113 -5.65 17.27 1.04
N LEU A 114 -4.35 17.52 1.25
CA LEU A 114 -3.29 16.73 0.64
C LEU A 114 -3.35 15.25 1.07
N SER A 115 -3.56 15.00 2.37
CA SER A 115 -3.66 13.65 2.92
C SER A 115 -4.90 12.92 2.41
N LEU A 116 -6.04 13.62 2.37
CA LEU A 116 -7.30 13.08 1.85
C LEU A 116 -7.19 12.75 0.35
N GLY A 117 -6.58 13.63 -0.44
CA GLY A 117 -6.32 13.40 -1.87
C GLY A 117 -5.37 12.22 -2.12
N ALA A 118 -4.29 12.13 -1.35
CA ALA A 118 -3.33 11.04 -1.48
C ALA A 118 -3.94 9.68 -1.09
N LEU A 119 -4.67 9.61 0.02
CA LEU A 119 -5.28 8.36 0.48
C LEU A 119 -6.45 7.92 -0.41
N SER A 120 -7.26 8.86 -0.91
CA SER A 120 -8.38 8.53 -1.81
C SER A 120 -7.90 8.02 -3.18
N THR A 121 -6.86 8.64 -3.74
CA THR A 121 -6.24 8.15 -4.98
C THR A 121 -5.57 6.80 -4.80
N ALA A 122 -4.93 6.56 -3.65
CA ALA A 122 -4.37 5.26 -3.30
C ALA A 122 -5.47 4.18 -3.23
N GLU A 123 -6.58 4.45 -2.55
CA GLU A 123 -7.68 3.49 -2.41
C GLU A 123 -8.32 3.14 -3.76
N ILE A 124 -8.55 4.13 -4.63
CA ILE A 124 -9.07 3.90 -5.98
C ILE A 124 -8.11 3.01 -6.78
N PHE A 125 -6.82 3.29 -6.71
CA PHE A 125 -5.81 2.50 -7.42
C PHE A 125 -5.75 1.05 -6.91
N VAL A 126 -5.73 0.86 -5.59
CA VAL A 126 -5.76 -0.47 -4.95
C VAL A 126 -7.03 -1.22 -5.33
N GLY A 127 -8.20 -0.58 -5.27
CA GLY A 127 -9.48 -1.17 -5.65
C GLY A 127 -9.54 -1.63 -7.11
N ILE A 128 -9.07 -0.79 -8.05
CA ILE A 128 -8.99 -1.17 -9.48
C ILE A 128 -8.05 -2.36 -9.67
N SER A 129 -6.90 -2.34 -9.00
CA SER A 129 -5.92 -3.42 -9.09
C SER A 129 -6.50 -4.76 -8.60
N LEU A 130 -7.20 -4.73 -7.46
CA LEU A 130 -7.87 -5.89 -6.88
C LEU A 130 -8.92 -6.46 -7.83
N LEU A 131 -9.76 -5.60 -8.42
CA LEU A 131 -10.76 -6.04 -9.41
C LEU A 131 -10.13 -6.69 -10.64
N LEU A 132 -9.02 -6.14 -11.12
CA LEU A 132 -8.30 -6.69 -12.27
C LEU A 132 -7.68 -8.05 -11.96
N GLU A 133 -7.05 -8.20 -10.80
CA GLU A 133 -6.41 -9.45 -10.42
C GLU A 133 -7.41 -10.56 -10.11
N VAL A 134 -8.52 -10.24 -9.44
CA VAL A 134 -9.63 -11.18 -9.24
C VAL A 134 -10.18 -11.63 -10.59
N LYS A 135 -10.37 -10.69 -11.53
CA LYS A 135 -10.85 -11.02 -12.88
C LYS A 135 -9.86 -11.92 -13.62
N VAL A 136 -8.56 -11.66 -13.52
CA VAL A 136 -7.53 -12.51 -14.13
C VAL A 136 -7.52 -13.90 -13.50
N ALA A 137 -7.62 -14.00 -12.18
CA ALA A 137 -7.68 -15.27 -11.47
C ALA A 137 -8.89 -16.12 -11.91
N LEU A 138 -10.06 -15.51 -12.09
CA LEU A 138 -11.29 -16.19 -12.52
C LEU A 138 -11.28 -16.62 -14.01
N THR A 139 -10.54 -15.92 -14.87
CA THR A 139 -10.44 -16.28 -16.29
C THR A 139 -9.44 -17.40 -16.60
N VAL A 140 -8.60 -17.77 -15.64
CA VAL A 140 -7.56 -18.81 -15.81
C VAL A 140 -7.99 -20.16 -15.21
N THR A 141 -9.04 -20.18 -14.37
CA THR A 141 -9.74 -21.40 -13.91
C THR A 141 -10.73 -21.90 -14.94
#